data_AF-A0AAD4E957-F1
#
_entry.id   AF-A0AAD4E957-F1
#
_cell.length_a   1.000
_cell.length_b   1.000
_cell.length_c   1.000
_cell.angle_alpha   90.00
_cell.angle_beta   90.00
_cell.angle_gamma   90.00
#
_symmetry.space_group_name_H-M   'P 1'
#
loop_
_entity.id
_entity.type
_entity.pdbx_description
1 polymer ?
#
loop_
_entity_poly.entity_id
_entity_poly.type
_entity_poly.pdbx_seq_one_letter_code
_entity_poly.pdbx_strand_id
1 'polypeptide(L)'
;MSEWRKSIATINPPRVVPFLSQPSSSSAHIGRISGPDIAVPLSWQQLPASSNPNMVSGAAGYSVHHAQYGLERERWAKLAYAPPPAETITLEISAVYEGNSRKKSGCGINFGNICEGKKDIDARLDAPGLIQITLDTILPKILTFGRGFPWCTEEFVVRDATWVDLSRHLPAIPYFLAQCLVQSQCGPKTTTFKTKQFLLMVVVPAAQWSEYEAWLDKTEEENILREQLQRHRSIITVTEERDPRTSGTNSEDPWATQQEDEGPFGLDFKGPDALSTV
;
A
#
# COMPACT_ATOMS: atom_id res chain seq x y z
N MET A 1 -4.48 -20.82 -7.31
CA MET A 1 -3.04 -20.86 -7.62
C MET A 1 -2.60 -19.45 -7.92
N SER A 2 -1.90 -18.80 -7.00
CA SER A 2 -1.22 -17.51 -7.23
C SER A 2 0.09 -17.55 -6.44
N GLU A 3 1.14 -17.92 -7.14
CA GLU A 3 2.46 -18.22 -6.60
C GLU A 3 3.30 -16.94 -6.50
N TRP A 4 2.98 -16.07 -5.54
CA TRP A 4 3.83 -14.93 -5.19
C TRP A 4 4.72 -15.29 -4.00
N ARG A 5 5.76 -16.09 -4.26
CA ARG A 5 6.84 -16.34 -3.30
C ARG A 5 8.13 -15.65 -3.77
N LYS A 6 8.73 -14.92 -2.82
CA LYS A 6 10.12 -14.40 -2.77
C LYS A 6 10.29 -13.10 -3.57
N SER A 7 10.69 -12.00 -2.94
CA SER A 7 11.92 -11.89 -2.15
C SER A 7 11.76 -10.90 -1.00
N ILE A 8 11.82 -11.37 0.24
CA ILE A 8 12.10 -10.50 1.39
C ILE A 8 13.62 -10.44 1.48
N ALA A 9 14.19 -9.30 1.11
CA ALA A 9 15.58 -9.01 1.42
C ALA A 9 15.67 -8.87 2.95
N THR A 10 16.09 -9.94 3.62
CA THR A 10 16.45 -9.91 5.04
C THR A 10 17.68 -9.00 5.19
N ILE A 11 17.44 -7.72 5.46
CA ILE A 11 18.49 -6.81 5.91
C ILE A 11 18.84 -7.28 7.33
N ASN A 12 19.88 -8.11 7.43
CA ASN A 12 20.46 -8.46 8.72
C ASN A 12 21.10 -7.19 9.30
N PRO A 13 20.61 -6.65 10.43
CA PRO A 13 21.35 -5.62 11.13
C PRO A 13 22.72 -6.18 11.53
N PRO A 14 23.78 -5.37 11.52
CA PRO A 14 25.12 -5.82 11.89
C PRO A 14 25.09 -6.44 13.29
N ARG A 15 25.55 -7.70 13.39
CA ARG A 15 25.70 -8.39 14.67
C ARG A 15 26.74 -7.65 15.50
N VAL A 16 26.31 -7.01 16.58
CA VAL A 16 27.21 -6.57 17.64
C VAL A 16 27.65 -7.83 18.38
N VAL A 17 28.85 -8.33 18.05
CA VAL A 17 29.47 -9.43 18.78
C VAL A 17 30.16 -8.83 20.00
N PRO A 18 29.72 -9.11 21.24
CA PRO A 18 30.50 -8.76 22.41
C PRO A 18 31.80 -9.57 22.35
N PHE A 19 32.93 -8.89 22.14
CA PHE A 19 34.24 -9.50 22.26
C PHE A 19 34.44 -9.91 23.72
N LEU A 20 34.33 -11.21 24.01
CA LEU A 20 34.86 -11.77 25.24
C LEU A 20 36.39 -11.72 25.13
N SER A 21 36.99 -10.74 25.80
CA SER A 21 38.42 -10.66 26.01
C SER A 21 38.87 -11.94 26.73
N GLN A 22 39.56 -12.83 26.02
CA GLN A 22 40.21 -13.98 26.66
C GLN A 22 41.29 -13.45 27.62
N PRO A 23 41.29 -13.86 28.90
CA PRO A 23 42.37 -13.52 29.80
C PRO A 23 43.61 -14.33 29.40
N SER A 24 44.61 -13.66 28.83
CA SER A 24 45.93 -14.23 28.65
C SER A 24 46.60 -14.37 30.01
N SER A 25 46.79 -15.60 30.45
CA SER A 25 47.59 -15.96 31.61
C SER A 25 49.06 -15.60 31.37
N SER A 26 49.56 -14.55 32.02
CA SER A 26 50.96 -14.54 32.47
C SER A 26 51.25 -13.48 33.54
N SER A 27 51.94 -13.96 34.57
CA SER A 27 52.93 -13.31 35.41
C SER A 27 52.52 -12.14 36.31
N ALA A 28 52.65 -12.41 37.61
CA ALA A 28 52.59 -11.45 38.69
C ALA A 28 53.71 -10.40 38.55
N HIS A 29 53.35 -9.16 38.27
CA HIS A 29 54.17 -8.00 38.61
C HIS A 29 53.33 -6.90 39.25
N ILE A 30 53.94 -6.32 40.28
CA ILE A 30 53.40 -5.40 41.26
C ILE A 30 53.11 -4.03 40.62
N GLY A 31 51.88 -3.54 40.85
CA GLY A 31 51.60 -2.13 41.11
C GLY A 31 51.71 -1.13 39.96
N ARG A 32 50.75 -1.15 39.02
CA ARG A 32 50.26 0.08 38.37
C ARG A 32 48.74 -0.01 38.23
N ILE A 33 48.03 0.96 38.80
CA ILE A 33 46.60 1.16 38.59
C ILE A 33 46.44 1.70 37.16
N SER A 34 46.41 0.78 36.19
CA SER A 34 46.08 1.10 34.81
C SER A 34 44.57 1.18 34.68
N GLY A 35 44.06 2.28 34.14
CA GLY A 35 42.64 2.41 33.79
C GLY A 35 42.21 1.31 32.81
N PRO A 36 40.89 1.11 32.62
CA PRO A 36 40.37 0.09 31.70
C PRO A 36 41.04 0.25 30.34
N ASP A 37 41.63 -0.84 29.86
CA ASP A 37 42.33 -0.87 28.58
C ASP A 37 41.28 -0.74 27.47
N ILE A 38 41.11 0.48 26.95
CA ILE A 38 40.19 0.77 25.85
C ILE A 38 40.88 0.29 24.58
N ALA A 39 40.64 -0.98 24.23
CA ALA A 39 41.04 -1.52 22.95
C ALA A 39 40.27 -0.79 21.83
N VAL A 40 40.90 0.22 21.23
CA VAL A 40 40.38 0.90 20.05
C VAL A 40 40.44 -0.11 18.87
N PRO A 41 39.33 -0.36 18.16
CA PRO A 41 39.34 -1.29 17.03
C PRO A 41 40.41 -0.92 15.99
N LEU A 42 41.23 -1.90 15.59
CA LEU A 42 42.30 -1.74 14.59
C LEU A 42 41.82 -1.16 13.24
N SER A 43 40.52 -1.20 12.97
CA SER A 43 39.89 -0.57 11.79
C SER A 43 40.00 0.95 11.76
N TRP A 44 40.34 1.61 12.88
CA TRP A 44 40.60 3.06 12.93
C TRP A 44 42.07 3.43 12.63
N GLN A 45 42.97 2.45 12.47
CA GLN A 45 44.41 2.69 12.22
C GLN A 45 44.84 2.50 10.76
N GLN A 46 43.92 2.25 9.82
CA GLN A 46 44.26 2.17 8.40
C GLN A 46 44.41 3.57 7.79
N LEU A 47 45.54 4.23 8.07
CA LEU A 47 46.09 5.27 7.22
C LEU A 47 46.91 4.61 6.11
N PRO A 48 46.73 4.98 4.84
CA PRO A 48 47.69 4.59 3.81
C PRO A 48 49.04 5.22 4.16
N ALA A 49 50.06 4.38 4.31
CA ALA A 49 51.43 4.81 4.53
C ALA A 49 51.95 5.52 3.27
N SER A 50 51.69 6.82 3.15
CA SER A 50 52.35 7.70 2.19
C SER A 50 53.76 7.98 2.71
N SER A 51 54.74 7.22 2.21
CA SER A 51 56.16 7.48 2.39
C SER A 51 56.55 8.81 1.73
N ASN A 52 56.68 9.89 2.51
CA ASN A 52 57.44 11.07 2.12
C ASN A 52 57.94 11.81 3.37
N PRO A 53 59.26 11.92 3.59
CA PRO A 53 59.81 12.74 4.64
C PRO A 53 60.16 14.11 4.05
N ASN A 54 59.29 15.12 4.20
CA ASN A 54 59.80 16.49 4.12
C ASN A 54 58.90 17.54 4.77
N MET A 55 59.58 18.34 5.59
CA MET A 55 59.28 19.68 6.12
C MET A 55 58.10 19.87 7.08
N VAL A 56 58.54 20.21 8.29
CA VAL A 56 57.88 20.91 9.39
C VAL A 56 56.97 22.04 8.89
N SER A 57 55.71 21.99 9.27
CA SER A 57 54.92 23.19 9.55
C SER A 57 53.99 22.89 10.72
N GLY A 58 54.26 23.54 11.86
CA GLY A 58 53.51 23.43 13.10
C GLY A 58 52.15 24.10 13.01
N ALA A 59 51.26 23.53 12.20
CA ALA A 59 49.84 23.87 12.19
C ALA A 59 49.09 22.77 12.94
N ALA A 60 48.28 23.21 13.91
CA ALA A 60 47.55 22.38 14.86
C ALA A 60 46.99 21.09 14.25
N GLY A 61 47.20 19.96 14.95
CA GLY A 61 46.85 18.58 14.55
C GLY A 61 45.36 18.27 14.40
N TYR A 62 44.59 19.20 13.84
CA TYR A 62 43.23 18.99 13.37
C TYR A 62 43.30 18.36 11.98
N SER A 63 43.38 17.04 11.95
CA SER A 63 43.27 16.28 10.70
C SER A 63 41.90 16.50 10.06
N VAL A 64 41.83 16.36 8.73
CA VAL A 64 40.61 16.51 7.90
C VAL A 64 39.41 15.69 8.43
N HIS A 65 39.65 14.67 9.26
CA HIS A 65 38.61 13.92 9.97
C HIS A 65 37.73 14.77 10.89
N HIS A 66 38.21 15.90 11.41
CA HIS A 66 37.41 16.76 12.29
C HIS A 66 36.22 17.42 11.57
N ALA A 67 36.33 17.66 10.26
CA ALA A 67 35.24 18.21 9.45
C ALA A 67 34.06 17.23 9.31
N GLN A 68 34.31 15.92 9.36
CA GLN A 68 33.27 14.89 9.26
C GLN A 68 32.60 14.57 10.59
N TYR A 69 33.19 14.97 11.72
CA TYR A 69 32.69 14.63 13.05
C TYR A 69 31.27 15.18 13.32
N GLY A 70 30.93 16.35 12.76
CA GLY A 70 29.58 16.90 12.87
C GLY A 70 28.52 16.01 12.21
N LEU A 71 28.80 15.56 10.97
CA LEU A 71 27.91 14.69 10.20
C LEU A 71 27.77 13.30 10.82
N GLU A 72 28.88 12.73 11.30
CA GLU A 72 28.90 11.45 11.99
C GLU A 72 28.01 11.52 13.25
N ARG A 73 28.21 12.54 14.10
CA ARG A 73 27.41 12.75 15.31
C ARG A 73 25.92 12.90 15.02
N GLU A 74 25.56 13.68 13.99
CA GLU A 74 24.17 13.84 13.57
C GLU A 74 23.56 12.51 13.12
N ARG A 75 24.31 11.71 12.35
CA ARG A 75 23.88 10.37 11.92
C ARG A 75 23.65 9.43 13.11
N TRP A 76 24.56 9.40 14.08
CA TRP A 76 24.40 8.59 15.30
C TRP A 76 23.22 9.07 16.15
N ALA A 77 23.02 10.39 16.26
CA ALA A 77 21.85 10.95 16.94
C ALA A 77 20.55 10.51 16.23
N LYS A 78 20.48 10.60 14.90
CA LYS A 78 19.31 10.13 14.14
C LYS A 78 19.03 8.64 14.35
N LEU A 79 20.06 7.80 14.46
CA LEU A 79 19.89 6.37 14.71
C LEU A 79 19.52 6.07 16.18
N ALA A 80 20.11 6.78 17.13
CA ALA A 80 19.85 6.58 18.56
C ALA A 80 18.48 7.09 18.99
N TYR A 81 18.01 8.18 18.36
CA TYR A 81 16.69 8.77 18.60
C TYR A 81 15.67 8.41 17.50
N ALA A 82 16.01 7.51 16.59
CA ALA A 82 15.00 6.93 15.71
C ALA A 82 13.96 6.25 16.59
N PRO A 83 12.66 6.54 16.40
CA PRO A 83 11.64 5.75 17.08
C PRO A 83 11.91 4.27 16.77
N PRO A 84 11.73 3.36 17.75
CA PRO A 84 11.86 1.94 17.49
C PRO A 84 11.04 1.60 16.25
N PRO A 85 11.54 0.74 15.34
CA PRO A 85 10.86 0.43 14.10
C PRO A 85 9.41 0.11 14.43
N ALA A 86 8.49 0.89 13.86
CA ALA A 86 7.08 0.77 14.15
C ALA A 86 6.70 -0.71 13.98
N GLU A 87 5.98 -1.23 14.97
CA GLU A 87 5.48 -2.60 14.93
C GLU A 87 4.52 -2.68 13.75
N THR A 88 4.97 -3.16 12.58
CA THR A 88 4.14 -3.18 11.38
C THR A 88 3.59 -4.57 11.06
N ILE A 89 2.40 -4.59 10.46
CA ILE A 89 1.69 -5.75 9.92
C ILE A 89 1.42 -5.56 8.43
N THR A 90 1.06 -6.66 7.77
CA THR A 90 0.55 -6.64 6.39
C THR A 90 -0.91 -7.09 6.39
N LEU A 91 -1.76 -6.40 5.64
CA LEU A 91 -3.16 -6.75 5.43
C LEU A 91 -3.35 -7.27 4.01
N GLU A 92 -4.08 -8.37 3.88
CA GLU A 92 -4.71 -8.82 2.64
C GLU A 92 -6.19 -8.50 2.77
N ILE A 93 -6.74 -7.76 1.81
CA ILE A 93 -8.10 -7.24 1.83
C ILE A 93 -8.84 -7.82 0.63
N SER A 94 -9.92 -8.55 0.85
CA SER A 94 -10.76 -9.09 -0.22
C SER A 94 -12.21 -8.60 -0.13
N ALA A 95 -12.88 -8.54 -1.26
CA ALA A 95 -14.32 -8.30 -1.33
C ALA A 95 -15.08 -9.63 -1.46
N VAL A 96 -16.05 -9.86 -0.59
CA VAL A 96 -16.88 -11.05 -0.57
C VAL A 96 -18.34 -10.68 -0.42
N TYR A 97 -19.25 -11.56 -0.83
CA TYR A 97 -20.67 -11.42 -0.50
C TYR A 97 -21.13 -12.57 0.38
N GLU A 98 -22.18 -12.31 1.15
CA GLU A 98 -22.84 -13.33 1.96
C GLU A 98 -23.57 -14.32 1.05
N GLY A 99 -22.91 -15.45 0.78
CA GLY A 99 -23.51 -16.53 0.02
C GLY A 99 -24.61 -17.22 0.83
N ASN A 100 -25.72 -17.55 0.19
CA ASN A 100 -26.83 -18.27 0.82
C ASN A 100 -26.39 -19.71 1.13
N SER A 101 -25.84 -19.93 2.32
CA SER A 101 -25.10 -21.15 2.66
C SER A 101 -26.02 -22.34 2.93
N ARG A 102 -26.46 -23.04 1.87
CA ARG A 102 -26.81 -24.47 2.01
C ARG A 102 -25.58 -25.36 2.11
N LYS A 103 -24.38 -24.83 1.83
CA LYS A 103 -23.11 -25.57 1.94
C LYS A 103 -22.37 -25.14 3.19
N LYS A 104 -21.91 -26.15 3.95
CA LYS A 104 -21.33 -26.11 5.30
C LYS A 104 -20.01 -25.32 5.45
N SER A 105 -19.61 -24.54 4.45
CA SER A 105 -18.45 -23.67 4.53
C SER A 105 -18.98 -22.27 4.80
N GLY A 106 -18.89 -21.84 6.05
CA GLY A 106 -19.19 -20.46 6.46
C GLY A 106 -18.14 -19.50 5.94
N CYS A 107 -17.85 -19.52 4.63
CA CYS A 107 -16.89 -18.66 3.96
C CYS A 107 -17.58 -17.89 2.83
N GLY A 108 -17.18 -16.64 2.66
CA GLY A 108 -17.83 -15.70 1.75
C GLY A 108 -17.47 -16.13 0.35
N ILE A 109 -18.32 -15.80 -0.61
CA ILE A 109 -17.95 -16.01 -2.01
C ILE A 109 -17.24 -14.74 -2.46
N ASN A 110 -16.00 -14.89 -2.91
CA ASN A 110 -15.26 -13.77 -3.52
C ASN A 110 -16.01 -13.33 -4.78
N PHE A 111 -16.31 -12.03 -4.91
CA PHE A 111 -16.88 -11.50 -6.14
C PHE A 111 -15.90 -10.56 -6.84
N GLY A 112 -15.62 -10.91 -8.10
CA GLY A 112 -14.46 -10.38 -8.80
C GLY A 112 -13.15 -10.85 -8.14
N ASN A 113 -12.05 -10.87 -8.91
CA ASN A 113 -10.72 -11.11 -8.34
C ASN A 113 -10.22 -9.86 -7.58
N ILE A 114 -11.08 -9.28 -6.73
CA ILE A 114 -10.85 -8.04 -5.99
C ILE A 114 -10.15 -8.40 -4.68
N CYS A 115 -8.81 -8.44 -4.76
CA CYS A 115 -7.94 -8.64 -3.60
C CYS A 115 -6.83 -7.60 -3.63
N GLU A 116 -6.52 -7.00 -2.48
CA GLU A 116 -5.47 -5.99 -2.34
C GLU A 116 -4.61 -6.22 -1.12
N GLY A 117 -3.29 -6.06 -1.30
CA GLY A 117 -2.32 -6.18 -0.23
C GLY A 117 -1.87 -4.80 0.24
N LYS A 118 -1.96 -4.52 1.55
CA LYS A 118 -1.45 -3.30 2.17
C LYS A 118 -0.37 -3.63 3.19
N LYS A 119 0.83 -3.12 2.98
CA LYS A 119 1.99 -3.34 3.86
C LYS A 119 2.15 -2.17 4.83
N ASP A 120 3.05 -2.36 5.80
CA ASP A 120 3.50 -1.31 6.72
C ASP A 120 2.36 -0.64 7.52
N ILE A 121 1.33 -1.42 7.85
CA ILE A 121 0.23 -0.98 8.71
C ILE A 121 0.67 -1.05 10.16
N ASP A 122 0.39 -0.02 10.96
CA ASP A 122 0.68 -0.05 12.40
C ASP A 122 -0.09 -1.18 13.10
N ALA A 123 0.62 -2.07 13.79
CA ALA A 123 0.05 -3.17 14.56
C ALA A 123 -0.81 -2.69 15.74
N ARG A 124 -0.64 -1.43 16.15
CA ARG A 124 -1.38 -0.78 17.24
C ARG A 124 -2.72 -0.23 16.78
N LEU A 125 -3.03 -0.31 15.49
CA LEU A 125 -4.29 0.15 14.96
C LEU A 125 -5.46 -0.63 15.59
N ASP A 126 -6.49 0.11 15.97
CA ASP A 126 -7.72 -0.45 16.52
C ASP A 126 -8.67 -0.92 15.40
N ALA A 127 -9.78 -1.55 15.80
CA ALA A 127 -10.75 -2.06 14.83
C ALA A 127 -11.36 -0.97 13.93
N PRO A 128 -11.79 0.21 14.44
CA PRO A 128 -12.24 1.31 13.59
C PRO A 128 -11.20 1.78 12.56
N GLY A 129 -9.93 1.94 12.97
CA GLY A 129 -8.86 2.30 12.05
C GLY A 129 -8.65 1.25 10.96
N LEU A 130 -8.72 -0.04 11.31
CA LEU A 130 -8.64 -1.14 10.34
C LEU A 130 -9.83 -1.13 9.37
N ILE A 131 -11.05 -0.88 9.85
CA ILE A 131 -12.25 -0.74 9.01
C ILE A 131 -12.04 0.36 7.98
N GLN A 132 -11.62 1.54 8.42
CA GLN A 132 -11.40 2.69 7.54
C GLN A 132 -10.36 2.37 6.46
N ILE A 133 -9.19 1.86 6.85
CA ILE A 133 -8.13 1.47 5.90
C ILE A 133 -8.64 0.43 4.88
N THR A 134 -9.44 -0.52 5.34
CA THR A 134 -9.97 -1.60 4.50
C THR A 134 -10.96 -1.06 3.47
N LEU A 135 -11.93 -0.25 3.92
CA LEU A 135 -12.93 0.37 3.06
C LEU A 135 -12.30 1.33 2.05
N ASP A 136 -11.41 2.23 2.49
CA ASP A 136 -10.71 3.16 1.59
C ASP A 136 -9.92 2.44 0.49
N THR A 137 -9.41 1.25 0.79
CA THR A 137 -8.60 0.46 -0.16
C THR A 137 -9.47 -0.31 -1.15
N ILE A 138 -10.61 -0.87 -0.70
CA ILE A 138 -11.40 -1.80 -1.52
C ILE A 138 -12.61 -1.14 -2.20
N LEU A 139 -13.20 -0.11 -1.59
CA LEU A 139 -14.42 0.54 -2.10
C LEU A 139 -14.26 1.04 -3.54
N PRO A 140 -13.18 1.74 -3.93
CA PRO A 140 -13.01 2.17 -5.32
C PRO A 140 -13.05 1.01 -6.32
N LYS A 141 -12.56 -0.17 -5.92
CA LYS A 141 -12.57 -1.37 -6.77
C LYS A 141 -13.96 -1.97 -6.90
N ILE A 142 -14.71 -2.05 -5.81
CA ILE A 142 -16.10 -2.53 -5.82
C ILE A 142 -16.95 -1.61 -6.71
N LEU A 143 -16.83 -0.29 -6.54
CA LEU A 143 -17.57 0.70 -7.34
C LEU A 143 -17.17 0.65 -8.83
N THR A 144 -15.90 0.39 -9.13
CA THR A 144 -15.43 0.20 -10.52
C THR A 144 -15.94 -1.11 -11.12
N PHE A 145 -15.99 -2.18 -10.33
CA PHE A 145 -16.47 -3.49 -10.74
C PHE A 145 -17.95 -3.46 -11.13
N GLY A 146 -18.81 -2.92 -10.25
CA GLY A 146 -20.24 -2.76 -10.51
C GLY A 146 -20.59 -1.38 -11.07
N ARG A 147 -19.84 -0.88 -12.06
CA ARG A 147 -20.03 0.49 -12.58
C ARG A 147 -21.47 0.69 -13.08
N GLY A 148 -22.19 1.62 -12.46
CA GLY A 148 -23.59 1.94 -12.79
C GLY A 148 -24.61 1.35 -11.82
N PHE A 149 -24.19 0.41 -10.96
CA PHE A 149 -25.01 -0.10 -9.88
C PHE A 149 -24.87 0.78 -8.60
N PRO A 150 -25.97 1.18 -7.95
CA PRO A 150 -25.93 2.03 -6.76
C PRO A 150 -25.67 1.21 -5.47
N TRP A 151 -24.41 0.87 -5.22
CA TRP A 151 -24.01 0.17 -3.98
C TRP A 151 -24.33 1.01 -2.72
N CYS A 152 -24.92 0.41 -1.68
CA CYS A 152 -25.07 1.06 -0.37
C CYS A 152 -23.89 0.68 0.53
N THR A 153 -22.84 1.50 0.47
CA THR A 153 -21.55 1.23 1.12
C THR A 153 -21.60 1.22 2.64
N GLU A 154 -22.61 1.84 3.23
CA GLU A 154 -22.82 1.92 4.68
C GLU A 154 -23.23 0.58 5.29
N GLU A 155 -23.80 -0.31 4.47
CA GLU A 155 -24.19 -1.65 4.92
C GLU A 155 -23.07 -2.67 4.78
N PHE A 156 -21.93 -2.29 4.19
CA PHE A 156 -20.79 -3.20 4.06
C PHE A 156 -20.19 -3.48 5.44
N VAL A 157 -19.92 -4.74 5.72
CA VAL A 157 -19.37 -5.17 7.01
C VAL A 157 -17.94 -5.67 6.81
N VAL A 158 -16.99 -5.15 7.58
CA VAL A 158 -15.62 -5.67 7.57
C VAL A 158 -15.50 -6.80 8.58
N ARG A 159 -15.07 -7.98 8.12
CA ARG A 159 -14.84 -9.16 8.94
C ARG A 159 -13.40 -9.64 8.82
N ASP A 160 -12.87 -10.28 9.87
CA ASP A 160 -11.57 -10.94 9.79
C ASP A 160 -11.66 -12.37 9.22
N ALA A 161 -10.52 -13.04 9.08
CA ALA A 161 -10.44 -14.43 8.63
C ALA A 161 -11.28 -15.44 9.46
N THR A 162 -11.63 -15.09 10.70
CA THR A 162 -12.47 -15.89 11.59
C THR A 162 -13.94 -15.47 11.53
N TRP A 163 -14.31 -14.64 10.55
CA TRP A 163 -15.66 -14.12 10.33
C TRP A 163 -16.21 -13.25 11.46
N VAL A 164 -15.31 -12.68 12.27
CA VAL A 164 -15.70 -11.76 13.34
C VAL A 164 -15.86 -10.36 12.74
N ASP A 165 -16.99 -9.74 13.05
CA ASP A 165 -17.33 -8.37 12.64
C ASP A 165 -16.54 -7.34 13.45
N LEU A 166 -15.65 -6.61 12.78
CA LEU A 166 -14.76 -5.63 13.41
C LEU A 166 -15.52 -4.47 14.06
N SER A 167 -16.73 -4.15 13.60
CA SER A 167 -17.52 -3.04 14.15
C SER A 167 -17.98 -3.29 15.59
N ARG A 168 -18.00 -4.56 16.02
CA ARG A 168 -18.40 -4.98 17.37
C ARG A 168 -17.27 -4.91 18.38
N HIS A 169 -16.06 -4.60 17.95
CA HIS A 169 -14.90 -4.49 18.83
C HIS A 169 -14.82 -3.12 19.49
N LEU A 170 -14.30 -3.13 20.72
CA LEU A 170 -14.10 -1.90 21.48
C LEU A 170 -13.08 -1.00 20.76
N PRO A 171 -13.39 0.30 20.60
CA PRO A 171 -12.41 1.25 20.09
C PRO A 171 -11.22 1.36 21.04
N ALA A 172 -10.07 1.80 20.53
CA ALA A 172 -8.82 1.99 21.28
C ALA A 172 -8.07 0.72 21.77
N ILE A 173 -8.55 -0.49 21.45
CA ILE A 173 -7.79 -1.73 21.68
C ILE A 173 -7.14 -2.17 20.36
N PRO A 174 -5.81 -2.32 20.30
CA PRO A 174 -5.13 -2.87 19.13
C PRO A 174 -5.66 -4.25 18.75
N TYR A 175 -6.16 -4.41 17.53
CA TYR A 175 -6.89 -5.63 17.14
C TYR A 175 -5.95 -6.82 16.94
N PHE A 176 -4.86 -6.64 16.19
CA PHE A 176 -3.92 -7.72 15.82
C PHE A 176 -2.65 -7.79 16.67
N LEU A 177 -2.40 -6.81 17.55
CA LEU A 177 -1.14 -6.70 18.29
C LEU A 177 -0.83 -7.94 19.12
N ALA A 178 -1.80 -8.45 19.89
CA ALA A 178 -1.61 -9.63 20.73
C ALA A 178 -1.21 -10.86 19.91
N GLN A 179 -1.69 -10.97 18.67
CA GLN A 179 -1.34 -12.08 17.77
C GLN A 179 0.09 -11.95 17.21
N CYS A 180 0.66 -10.75 17.21
CA CYS A 180 2.02 -10.48 16.75
C CYS A 180 3.07 -10.68 17.85
N LEU A 181 2.67 -10.68 19.13
CA LEU A 181 3.56 -10.92 20.26
C LEU A 181 3.81 -12.42 20.43
N VAL A 182 5.05 -12.85 20.22
CA VAL A 182 5.48 -14.25 20.38
C VAL A 182 6.41 -14.35 21.57
N GLN A 183 6.26 -15.40 22.39
CA GLN A 183 7.22 -15.67 23.47
C GLN A 183 8.60 -15.98 22.89
N SER A 184 9.61 -15.27 23.38
CA SER A 184 11.00 -15.48 22.97
C SER A 184 11.52 -16.80 23.54
N GLN A 185 12.32 -17.52 22.75
CA GLN A 185 13.01 -18.72 23.23
C GLN A 185 14.08 -18.40 24.28
N CYS A 186 14.47 -17.13 24.42
CA CYS A 186 15.55 -16.71 25.31
C CYS A 186 15.12 -16.55 26.78
N GLY A 187 13.85 -16.83 27.11
CA GLY A 187 13.35 -16.88 28.48
C GLY A 187 11.83 -16.66 28.57
N PRO A 188 11.16 -17.24 29.58
CA PRO A 188 9.69 -17.28 29.66
C PRO A 188 9.00 -15.91 29.85
N LYS A 189 9.76 -14.84 30.09
CA LYS A 189 9.23 -13.49 30.36
C LYS A 189 9.43 -12.50 29.21
N THR A 190 10.20 -12.88 28.19
CA THR A 190 10.52 -11.96 27.10
C THR A 190 9.58 -12.22 25.94
N THR A 191 8.80 -11.22 25.53
CA THR A 191 8.03 -11.27 24.28
C THR A 191 8.80 -10.54 23.18
N THR A 192 8.70 -11.04 21.97
CA THR A 192 9.25 -10.39 20.77
C THR A 192 8.12 -10.18 19.78
N PHE A 193 8.06 -8.99 19.19
CA PHE A 193 7.13 -8.70 18.12
C PHE A 193 7.54 -9.43 16.84
N LYS A 194 6.57 -10.03 16.16
CA LYS A 194 6.75 -10.66 14.85
C LYS A 194 5.69 -10.15 13.88
N THR A 195 6.13 -9.48 12.83
CA THR A 195 5.28 -9.07 11.71
C THR A 195 4.54 -10.28 11.13
N LYS A 196 3.23 -10.12 10.93
CA LYS A 196 2.32 -11.12 10.36
C LYS A 196 1.47 -10.50 9.25
N GLN A 197 0.98 -11.37 8.38
CA GLN A 197 -0.06 -11.05 7.40
C GLN A 197 -1.41 -11.47 7.96
N PHE A 198 -2.40 -10.58 7.86
CA PHE A 198 -3.77 -10.82 8.27
C PHE A 198 -4.71 -10.64 7.08
N LEU A 199 -5.82 -11.37 7.07
CA LEU A 199 -6.87 -11.25 6.05
C LEU A 199 -8.07 -10.50 6.65
N LEU A 200 -8.50 -9.46 5.96
CA LEU A 200 -9.76 -8.74 6.19
C LEU A 200 -10.64 -8.89 4.96
N MET A 201 -11.93 -9.08 5.19
CA MET A 201 -12.95 -9.28 4.16
C MET A 201 -13.99 -8.18 4.28
N VAL A 202 -14.27 -7.49 3.19
CA VAL A 202 -15.43 -6.59 3.09
C VAL A 202 -16.60 -7.40 2.56
N VAL A 203 -17.61 -7.58 3.42
CA VAL A 203 -18.78 -8.39 3.16
C VAL A 203 -19.90 -7.49 2.64
N VAL A 204 -20.31 -7.74 1.40
CA VAL A 204 -21.51 -7.16 0.80
C VAL A 204 -22.74 -7.95 1.28
N PRO A 205 -23.79 -7.26 1.77
CA PRO A 205 -25.03 -7.92 2.17
C PRO A 205 -25.65 -8.75 1.05
N ALA A 206 -26.22 -9.91 1.40
CA ALA A 206 -26.85 -10.81 0.43
C ALA A 206 -27.97 -10.15 -0.38
N ALA A 207 -28.72 -9.22 0.23
CA ALA A 207 -29.78 -8.47 -0.42
C ALA A 207 -29.24 -7.61 -1.57
N GLN A 208 -28.23 -6.77 -1.30
CA GLN A 208 -27.58 -5.95 -2.32
C GLN A 208 -26.94 -6.78 -3.43
N TRP A 209 -26.31 -7.91 -3.07
CA TRP A 209 -25.73 -8.81 -4.06
C TRP A 209 -26.80 -9.37 -5.02
N SER A 210 -27.94 -9.78 -4.48
CA SER A 210 -29.06 -10.30 -5.29
C SER A 210 -29.63 -9.23 -6.22
N GLU A 211 -29.74 -7.98 -5.74
CA GLU A 211 -30.16 -6.84 -6.56
C GLU A 211 -29.16 -6.53 -7.68
N TYR A 212 -27.86 -6.66 -7.40
CA TYR A 212 -26.80 -6.50 -8.39
C TYR A 212 -26.87 -7.55 -9.50
N GLU A 213 -27.08 -8.82 -9.15
CA GLU A 213 -27.27 -9.89 -10.13
C GLU A 213 -28.49 -9.61 -11.03
N ALA A 214 -29.63 -9.24 -10.45
CA ALA A 214 -30.82 -8.88 -11.21
C ALA A 214 -30.60 -7.65 -12.13
N TRP A 215 -29.80 -6.68 -11.67
CA TRP A 215 -29.44 -5.52 -12.49
C TRP A 215 -28.54 -5.90 -13.68
N LEU A 216 -27.62 -6.83 -13.50
CA LEU A 216 -26.79 -7.35 -14.60
C LEU A 216 -27.66 -8.01 -15.68
N ASP A 217 -28.55 -8.91 -15.27
CA ASP A 217 -29.46 -9.61 -16.19
C ASP A 217 -30.30 -8.62 -17.01
N LYS A 218 -30.88 -7.62 -16.35
CA LYS A 218 -31.65 -6.55 -17.02
C LYS A 218 -30.80 -5.75 -18.00
N THR A 219 -29.57 -5.41 -17.62
CA THR A 219 -28.66 -4.63 -18.47
C THR A 219 -28.25 -5.43 -19.71
N GLU A 220 -28.04 -6.74 -19.58
CA GLU A 220 -27.75 -7.64 -20.70
C GLU A 220 -28.95 -7.75 -21.66
N GLU A 221 -30.17 -7.93 -21.13
CA GLU A 221 -31.40 -7.94 -21.94
C GLU A 221 -31.58 -6.63 -22.73
N GLU A 222 -31.39 -5.48 -22.08
CA GLU A 222 -31.48 -4.17 -22.74
C GLU A 222 -30.43 -4.00 -23.84
N ASN A 223 -29.20 -4.48 -23.61
CA ASN A 223 -28.15 -4.45 -24.62
C ASN A 223 -28.48 -5.32 -25.83
N ILE A 224 -29.02 -6.53 -25.60
CA ILE A 224 -29.48 -7.42 -26.68
C ILE A 224 -30.60 -6.76 -27.49
N LEU A 225 -31.58 -6.15 -26.83
CA LEU A 225 -32.68 -5.44 -27.51
C LEU A 225 -32.18 -4.24 -28.32
N ARG A 226 -31.24 -3.46 -27.78
CA ARG A 226 -30.60 -2.36 -28.51
C ARG A 226 -29.86 -2.83 -29.74
N GLU A 227 -29.09 -3.92 -29.64
CA GLU A 227 -28.42 -4.52 -30.80
C GLU A 227 -29.42 -4.98 -31.86
N GLN A 228 -30.51 -5.63 -31.47
CA GLN A 228 -31.54 -6.06 -32.41
C GLN A 228 -32.22 -4.89 -33.12
N LEU A 229 -32.55 -3.82 -32.38
CA LEU A 229 -33.10 -2.60 -32.96
C LEU A 229 -32.12 -1.94 -33.93
N GLN A 230 -30.82 -1.90 -33.59
CA GLN A 230 -29.79 -1.35 -34.46
C GLN A 230 -29.63 -2.18 -35.75
N ARG A 231 -29.68 -3.51 -35.65
CA ARG A 231 -29.68 -4.40 -36.82
C ARG A 231 -30.92 -4.22 -37.70
N HIS A 232 -32.09 -4.07 -37.11
CA HIS A 232 -33.31 -3.84 -37.87
C HIS A 232 -33.29 -2.48 -38.58
N ARG A 233 -32.77 -1.43 -37.91
CA ARG A 233 -32.63 -0.10 -38.48
C ARG A 233 -31.64 -0.07 -39.65
N SER A 234 -30.51 -0.78 -39.57
CA SER A 234 -29.51 -0.81 -40.65
C SER A 234 -30.03 -1.51 -41.92
N ILE A 235 -30.84 -2.56 -41.78
CA ILE A 235 -31.44 -3.27 -42.93
C ILE A 235 -32.37 -2.35 -43.72
N ILE A 236 -33.23 -1.57 -43.04
CA ILE A 236 -34.20 -0.68 -43.70
C ILE A 236 -33.46 0.35 -44.58
N THR A 237 -32.39 0.98 -44.07
CA THR A 237 -31.61 1.98 -44.81
C THR A 237 -30.90 1.45 -46.05
N VAL A 238 -30.53 0.16 -46.12
CA VAL A 238 -29.83 -0.41 -47.30
C VAL A 238 -30.79 -0.75 -48.44
N THR A 239 -32.06 -1.02 -48.13
CA THR A 239 -33.09 -1.30 -49.16
C THR A 239 -33.57 -0.08 -49.92
N GLU A 240 -33.37 1.14 -49.39
CA GLU A 240 -33.83 2.38 -50.01
C GLU A 240 -32.83 2.96 -51.04
N GLU A 241 -31.56 2.52 -51.02
CA GLU A 241 -30.50 3.03 -51.91
C GLU A 241 -30.26 2.16 -53.17
N ARG A 242 -31.27 1.39 -53.59
CA ARG A 242 -31.17 0.53 -54.78
C ARG A 242 -32.30 0.80 -55.78
N ASP A 243 -32.45 2.06 -56.16
CA ASP A 243 -33.11 2.44 -57.42
C ASP A 243 -32.04 2.73 -58.50
N PRO A 244 -31.65 1.74 -59.30
CA PRO A 244 -30.82 1.96 -60.48
C PRO A 244 -31.69 2.42 -61.64
N ARG A 245 -32.16 3.67 -61.62
CA ARG A 245 -32.57 4.40 -62.83
C ARG A 245 -32.04 5.83 -62.75
N THR A 246 -30.92 6.14 -63.44
CA THR A 246 -30.93 6.92 -64.70
C THR A 246 -32.02 8.01 -64.70
N SER A 247 -31.73 9.30 -64.83
CA SER A 247 -30.70 9.95 -65.66
C SER A 247 -30.79 11.49 -65.53
N GLY A 248 -29.64 12.17 -65.60
CA GLY A 248 -29.51 13.61 -65.95
C GLY A 248 -29.79 14.55 -64.77
N THR A 249 -29.05 15.62 -64.52
CA THR A 249 -28.27 16.47 -65.41
C THR A 249 -27.24 17.24 -64.60
N ASN A 250 -26.07 17.46 -65.20
CA ASN A 250 -25.05 18.41 -64.77
C ASN A 250 -25.67 19.76 -64.37
N SER A 251 -25.28 20.29 -63.21
CA SER A 251 -25.11 21.72 -63.06
C SER A 251 -23.99 21.94 -62.05
N GLU A 252 -22.86 22.37 -62.58
CA GLU A 252 -21.80 23.04 -61.86
C GLU A 252 -22.41 24.23 -61.11
N ASP A 253 -22.03 24.41 -59.84
CA ASP A 253 -21.73 25.77 -59.37
C ASP A 253 -20.75 25.73 -58.19
N PRO A 254 -19.57 26.38 -58.31
CA PRO A 254 -18.55 26.45 -57.28
C PRO A 254 -18.62 27.80 -56.57
N TRP A 255 -19.14 27.85 -55.35
CA TRP A 255 -18.90 29.00 -54.48
C TRP A 255 -18.37 28.57 -53.12
N ALA A 256 -17.10 28.88 -52.96
CA ALA A 256 -16.37 28.94 -51.71
C ALA A 256 -17.11 29.81 -50.68
N THR A 257 -17.10 29.39 -49.43
CA THR A 257 -17.01 30.32 -48.30
C THR A 257 -16.19 29.65 -47.19
N GLN A 258 -14.97 30.18 -47.03
CA GLN A 258 -14.17 30.08 -45.82
C GLN A 258 -14.85 30.82 -44.67
N GLN A 259 -14.75 30.28 -43.45
CA GLN A 259 -14.58 31.02 -42.20
C GLN A 259 -14.38 29.96 -41.09
N GLU A 260 -13.18 29.78 -40.55
CA GLU A 260 -12.64 30.57 -39.42
C GLU A 260 -13.71 30.82 -38.35
N ASP A 261 -13.62 30.16 -37.20
CA ASP A 261 -13.05 30.85 -36.04
C ASP A 261 -12.75 29.89 -34.89
N GLU A 262 -11.61 30.15 -34.27
CA GLU A 262 -11.21 29.54 -33.02
C GLU A 262 -11.98 30.19 -31.86
N GLY A 263 -12.32 29.39 -30.86
CA GLY A 263 -12.90 29.90 -29.62
C GLY A 263 -12.65 28.96 -28.45
N PRO A 264 -11.64 29.24 -27.60
CA PRO A 264 -11.46 28.50 -26.36
C PRO A 264 -12.48 29.01 -25.33
N PHE A 265 -13.48 28.19 -25.02
CA PHE A 265 -14.35 28.42 -23.87
C PHE A 265 -13.57 28.14 -22.58
N GLY A 266 -12.92 29.18 -22.06
CA GLY A 266 -12.49 29.25 -20.67
C GLY A 266 -13.71 29.39 -19.77
N LEU A 267 -14.03 28.32 -19.04
CA LEU A 267 -14.99 28.38 -17.94
C LEU A 267 -14.21 28.63 -16.64
N ASP A 268 -14.15 29.89 -16.24
CA ASP A 268 -13.82 30.32 -14.89
C ASP A 268 -14.91 29.82 -13.93
N PHE A 269 -14.64 28.72 -13.21
CA PHE A 269 -15.46 28.29 -12.10
C PHE A 269 -15.06 29.07 -10.84
N LYS A 270 -15.87 30.08 -10.53
CA LYS A 270 -15.85 30.84 -9.28
C LYS A 270 -16.40 29.98 -8.13
N GLY A 271 -15.55 29.57 -7.21
CA GLY A 271 -15.95 28.84 -6.00
C GLY A 271 -16.75 29.72 -5.04
N PRO A 272 -17.81 29.21 -4.40
CA PRO A 272 -18.48 29.92 -3.32
C PRO A 272 -17.73 29.77 -1.99
N ASP A 273 -17.69 30.90 -1.30
CA ASP A 273 -17.05 31.17 -0.03
C ASP A 273 -17.48 30.22 1.11
N ALA A 274 -16.51 29.98 1.99
CA ALA A 274 -16.67 29.32 3.26
C ALA A 274 -17.71 30.05 4.14
N LEU A 275 -18.75 29.33 4.55
CA LEU A 275 -19.52 29.67 5.75
C LEU A 275 -18.93 28.93 6.95
N SER A 276 -18.15 29.67 7.72
CA SER A 276 -17.86 29.40 9.12
C SER A 276 -19.15 29.63 9.92
N THR A 277 -19.54 28.68 10.76
CA THR A 277 -20.49 28.94 11.85
C THR A 277 -20.04 28.16 13.09
N VAL A 278 -19.64 28.97 14.07
CA VAL A 278 -19.75 28.90 15.54
C VAL A 278 -19.93 27.53 16.18
#